data_AF-A0A8X6X8K7-F1
#
_entry.id   AF-A0A8X6X8K7-F1
#
_cell.length_a   1.000
_cell.length_b   1.000
_cell.length_c   1.000
_cell.angle_alpha   90.00
_cell.angle_beta   90.00
_cell.angle_gamma   90.00
#
_symmetry.space_group_name_H-M   'P 1'
#
loop_
_entity.id
_entity.type
_entity.pdbx_description
1 polymer ?
#
loop_
_entity_poly.entity_id
_entity_poly.type
_entity_poly.pdbx_seq_one_letter_code
_entity_poly.pdbx_strand_id
1 'polypeptide(L)'
;MLKQLLSFHEDMKKWKLVIGSWLMFAVTISFIYSGTLLSFLASPSEPKTVETFQELSVAVAIGTHRVYGMKGTFYVPFLLNSKDEEFELIGKKMVENNWTTLVWKKRQKTL
;
A
#
# COMPACT_ATOMS: atom_id res chain seq x y z
N MET A 1 -38.64 -19.90 53.83
CA MET A 1 -37.87 -20.76 52.91
C MET A 1 -38.05 -20.38 51.42
N LEU A 2 -39.26 -20.11 50.92
CA LEU A 2 -39.50 -19.80 49.48
C LEU A 2 -38.82 -18.52 48.95
N LYS A 3 -38.64 -17.47 49.77
CA LYS A 3 -38.00 -16.21 49.34
C LYS A 3 -36.53 -16.38 48.92
N GLN A 4 -35.83 -17.31 49.55
CA GLN A 4 -34.41 -17.57 49.31
C GLN A 4 -34.17 -18.30 47.98
N LEU A 5 -35.13 -19.12 47.55
CA LEU A 5 -35.09 -19.80 46.26
C LEU A 5 -35.36 -18.82 45.10
N LEU A 6 -36.27 -17.86 45.31
CA LEU A 6 -36.60 -16.85 44.30
C LEU A 6 -35.46 -15.85 44.07
N SER A 7 -34.77 -15.41 45.13
CA SER A 7 -33.62 -14.50 44.98
C SER A 7 -32.46 -15.17 44.24
N PHE A 8 -32.20 -16.45 44.53
CA PHE A 8 -31.13 -17.21 43.87
C PHE A 8 -31.36 -17.36 42.36
N HIS A 9 -32.62 -17.52 41.93
CA HIS A 9 -32.97 -17.62 40.52
C HIS A 9 -32.80 -16.29 39.76
N GLU A 10 -33.14 -15.17 40.41
CA GLU A 10 -32.89 -13.82 39.90
C GLU A 10 -31.39 -13.53 39.75
N ASP A 11 -30.60 -13.93 40.74
CA ASP A 11 -29.14 -13.72 40.74
C ASP A 11 -28.45 -14.58 39.68
N MET A 12 -28.88 -15.84 39.49
CA MET A 12 -28.37 -16.69 38.41
C MET A 12 -28.63 -16.10 37.01
N LYS A 13 -29.78 -15.46 36.79
CA LYS A 13 -30.09 -14.79 35.51
C LYS A 13 -29.17 -13.58 35.28
N LYS A 14 -28.94 -12.78 36.31
CA LYS A 14 -28.00 -11.63 36.24
C LYS A 14 -26.58 -12.10 35.94
N TRP A 15 -26.10 -13.14 36.63
CA TRP A 15 -24.78 -13.72 36.37
C TRP A 15 -24.65 -14.28 34.95
N LYS A 16 -25.70 -14.94 34.44
CA LYS A 16 -25.70 -15.44 33.06
C LYS A 16 -25.64 -14.31 32.03
N LEU A 17 -26.30 -13.18 32.29
CA LEU A 17 -26.21 -11.96 31.47
C LEU A 17 -24.80 -11.36 31.50
N VAL A 18 -24.19 -11.25 32.68
CA VAL A 18 -22.83 -10.74 32.85
C VAL A 18 -21.83 -11.62 32.10
N ILE A 19 -21.90 -12.94 32.28
CA ILE A 19 -21.01 -13.90 31.58
C ILE A 19 -21.23 -13.85 30.07
N GLY A 20 -22.47 -13.77 29.61
CA GLY A 20 -22.78 -13.64 28.18
C GLY A 20 -22.19 -12.36 27.58
N SER A 21 -22.37 -11.21 28.26
CA SER A 21 -21.80 -9.94 27.82
C SER A 21 -20.26 -9.94 27.82
N TRP A 22 -19.66 -10.59 28.82
CA TRP A 22 -18.22 -10.75 28.94
C TRP A 22 -17.64 -11.61 27.80
N LEU A 23 -18.30 -12.73 27.48
CA LEU A 23 -17.89 -13.60 26.38
C LEU A 23 -18.02 -12.90 25.03
N MET A 24 -19.11 -12.14 24.81
CA MET A 24 -19.27 -11.35 23.59
C MET A 24 -18.13 -10.34 23.44
N PHE A 25 -17.79 -9.63 24.52
CA PHE A 25 -16.68 -8.68 24.52
C PHE A 25 -15.33 -9.34 24.22
N ALA A 26 -15.04 -10.48 24.86
CA ALA A 26 -13.82 -11.25 24.61
C ALA A 26 -13.72 -11.69 23.14
N VAL A 27 -14.82 -12.23 22.58
CA VAL A 27 -14.88 -12.64 21.17
C VAL A 27 -14.65 -11.45 20.24
N THR A 28 -15.31 -10.30 20.49
CA THR A 28 -15.11 -9.09 19.68
C THR A 28 -13.66 -8.64 19.68
N ILE A 29 -12.99 -8.60 20.84
CA ILE A 29 -11.57 -8.25 20.93
C ILE A 29 -10.70 -9.24 20.16
N SER A 30 -10.93 -10.54 20.32
CA SER A 30 -10.16 -11.57 19.61
C SER A 30 -10.31 -11.46 18.09
N PHE A 31 -11.51 -11.15 17.60
CA PHE A 31 -11.77 -10.94 16.18
C PHE A 31 -11.07 -9.67 15.65
N ILE A 32 -11.14 -8.56 16.38
CA ILE A 32 -10.46 -7.31 15.99
C ILE A 32 -8.95 -7.52 15.97
N TYR A 33 -8.39 -8.14 17.00
CA TYR A 33 -6.96 -8.42 17.07
C TYR A 33 -6.52 -9.34 15.93
N SER A 34 -7.25 -10.43 15.68
CA SER A 34 -6.92 -11.34 14.58
C SER A 34 -7.06 -10.66 13.21
N GLY A 35 -8.10 -9.83 13.03
CA GLY A 35 -8.34 -9.10 11.78
C GLY A 35 -7.27 -8.05 11.51
N THR A 36 -6.87 -7.28 12.53
CA THR A 36 -5.78 -6.29 12.41
C THR A 36 -4.44 -6.97 12.15
N LEU A 37 -4.12 -8.03 12.88
CA LEU A 37 -2.90 -8.82 12.67
C LEU A 37 -2.87 -9.43 11.26
N LEU A 38 -3.99 -9.99 10.81
CA LEU A 38 -4.11 -10.52 9.46
C LEU A 38 -3.97 -9.42 8.42
N SER A 39 -4.53 -8.23 8.64
CA SER A 39 -4.35 -7.08 7.74
C SER A 39 -2.89 -6.66 7.63
N PHE A 40 -2.14 -6.69 8.73
CA PHE A 40 -0.71 -6.40 8.71
C PHE A 40 0.08 -7.48 7.97
N LEU A 41 -0.26 -8.77 8.13
CA LEU A 41 0.39 -9.86 7.42
C LEU A 41 0.01 -9.91 5.93
N ALA A 42 -1.24 -9.58 5.62
CA ALA A 42 -1.78 -9.61 4.27
C ALA A 42 -1.35 -8.40 3.45
N SER A 43 -0.99 -7.30 4.10
CA SER A 43 -0.35 -6.17 3.42
C SER A 43 1.10 -6.56 3.11
N PRO A 44 1.45 -6.86 1.85
CA PRO A 44 2.86 -6.92 1.51
C PRO A 44 3.47 -5.56 1.88
N SER A 45 4.59 -5.56 2.60
CA SER A 45 5.38 -4.35 2.75
C SER A 45 5.61 -3.81 1.34
N GLU A 46 5.00 -2.66 1.01
CA GLU A 46 5.18 -2.09 -0.32
C GLU A 46 6.69 -2.04 -0.57
N PRO A 47 7.17 -2.62 -1.69
CA PRO A 47 8.59 -2.60 -1.97
C PRO A 47 9.02 -1.15 -1.93
N LYS A 48 10.08 -0.86 -1.15
CA LYS A 48 10.59 0.49 -0.88
C LYS A 48 10.46 1.29 -2.17
N THR A 49 9.46 2.17 -2.22
CA THR A 49 9.21 2.94 -3.42
C THR A 49 10.46 3.77 -3.64
N VAL A 50 10.89 3.90 -4.88
CA VAL A 50 12.07 4.70 -5.20
C VAL A 50 11.78 6.15 -4.78
N GLU A 51 12.32 6.57 -3.64
CA GLU A 51 12.04 7.89 -3.07
C GLU A 51 13.01 8.95 -3.61
N THR A 52 14.16 8.51 -4.11
CA THR A 52 15.24 9.38 -4.59
C THR A 52 15.61 9.10 -6.04
N PHE A 53 16.10 10.13 -6.73
CA PHE A 53 16.59 10.01 -8.11
C PHE A 53 17.80 9.07 -8.21
N GLN A 54 18.58 8.95 -7.15
CA GLN A 54 19.70 8.01 -7.05
C GLN A 54 19.22 6.56 -6.99
N GLU A 55 18.22 6.25 -6.17
CA GLU A 55 17.61 4.92 -6.18
C GLU A 55 16.94 4.62 -7.53
N LEU A 56 16.43 5.65 -8.21
CA LEU A 56 15.85 5.50 -9.55
C LEU A 56 16.89 5.18 -10.60
N SER A 57 18.04 5.86 -10.59
CA SER A 57 19.11 5.62 -11.56
C SER A 57 19.67 4.20 -11.42
N VAL A 58 19.83 3.71 -10.18
CA VAL A 58 20.22 2.33 -9.88
C VAL A 58 19.16 1.33 -10.32
N ALA A 59 17.88 1.56 -10.00
CA ALA A 59 16.79 0.67 -10.39
C ALA A 59 16.59 0.59 -11.92
N VAL A 60 16.82 1.71 -12.63
CA VAL A 60 16.80 1.79 -14.09
C VAL A 60 18.01 1.08 -14.71
N ALA A 61 19.19 1.21 -14.09
CA ALA A 61 20.40 0.51 -14.53
C ALA A 61 20.26 -1.02 -14.40
N ILE A 62 19.64 -1.49 -13.31
CA ILE A 62 19.36 -2.91 -13.06
C ILE A 62 18.23 -3.43 -13.96
N GLY A 63 17.38 -2.56 -14.49
CA GLY A 63 16.28 -2.90 -15.41
C GLY A 63 15.00 -3.38 -14.71
N THR A 64 14.91 -3.23 -13.38
CA THR A 64 13.69 -3.53 -12.61
C THR A 64 12.59 -2.50 -12.84
N HIS A 65 12.96 -1.25 -13.13
CA HIS A 65 12.02 -0.15 -13.30
C HIS A 65 12.18 0.53 -14.66
N ARG A 66 11.05 0.89 -15.29
CA ARG A 66 11.02 1.62 -16.56
C ARG A 66 10.57 3.04 -16.30
N VAL A 67 11.39 4.01 -16.74
CA VAL A 67 11.04 5.43 -16.68
C VAL A 67 10.56 5.86 -18.05
N TYR A 68 9.37 6.46 -18.10
CA TYR A 68 8.77 6.92 -19.36
C TYR A 68 8.80 8.44 -19.44
N GLY A 69 9.29 8.93 -20.58
CA GLY A 69 9.40 10.35 -20.87
C GLY A 69 8.46 10.75 -21.99
N MET A 70 8.07 12.02 -22.00
CA MET A 70 7.19 12.54 -23.04
C MET A 70 8.00 12.93 -24.28
N LYS A 71 7.77 12.24 -25.41
CA LYS A 71 8.50 12.50 -26.65
C LYS A 71 8.14 13.90 -27.18
N GLY A 72 9.15 14.69 -27.55
CA GLY A 72 8.98 16.06 -28.04
C GLY A 72 8.93 17.13 -26.96
N THR A 73 9.19 16.77 -25.70
CA THR A 73 9.35 17.75 -24.60
C THR A 73 10.82 18.01 -24.29
N PHE A 74 11.10 19.14 -23.63
CA PHE A 74 12.46 19.51 -23.22
C PHE A 74 13.05 18.58 -22.15
N TYR A 75 12.23 17.76 -21.48
CA TYR A 75 12.69 16.90 -20.38
C TYR A 75 13.74 15.85 -20.81
N VAL A 76 13.56 15.20 -21.96
CA VAL A 76 14.52 14.20 -22.45
C VAL A 76 15.87 14.83 -22.80
N PRO A 77 15.96 15.91 -23.61
CA PRO A 77 17.24 16.57 -23.87
C PRO A 77 17.82 17.26 -22.63
N PHE A 78 17.01 17.69 -21.67
CA PHE A 78 17.50 18.21 -20.38
C PHE A 78 18.21 17.12 -19.56
N LEU A 79 17.60 15.94 -19.43
CA LEU A 79 18.21 14.81 -18.72
C LEU A 79 19.52 14.36 -19.38
N LEU A 80 19.58 14.36 -20.71
CA LEU A 80 20.79 14.00 -21.47
C LEU A 80 21.93 15.02 -21.37
N ASN A 81 21.62 16.30 -21.15
CA ASN A 81 22.62 17.37 -21.04
C ASN A 81 22.85 17.82 -19.58
N SER A 82 22.33 17.06 -18.62
CA SER A 82 22.54 17.29 -17.20
C SER A 82 24.02 17.11 -16.85
N LYS A 83 24.53 17.91 -15.91
CA LYS A 83 25.86 17.69 -15.28
C LYS A 83 25.85 16.55 -14.26
N ASP A 84 24.67 16.16 -13.83
CA ASP A 84 24.46 15.07 -12.88
C ASP A 84 24.44 13.73 -13.63
N GLU A 85 25.36 12.85 -13.27
CA GLU A 85 25.56 11.54 -13.90
C GLU A 85 24.31 10.67 -13.80
N GLU A 86 23.52 10.80 -12.72
CA GLU A 86 22.30 10.03 -12.51
C GLU A 86 21.22 10.37 -13.54
N PHE A 87 21.06 11.66 -13.83
CA PHE A 87 20.11 12.14 -14.83
C PHE A 87 20.55 11.81 -16.25
N GLU A 88 21.85 11.91 -16.53
CA GLU A 88 22.40 11.54 -17.84
C GLU A 88 22.19 10.05 -18.10
N LEU A 89 22.43 9.20 -17.10
CA LEU A 89 22.25 7.75 -17.18
C LEU A 89 20.79 7.37 -17.43
N ILE A 90 19.86 8.00 -16.71
CA ILE A 90 18.42 7.79 -16.92
C ILE A 90 18.00 8.25 -18.33
N GLY A 91 18.48 9.43 -18.76
CA GLY A 91 18.22 9.96 -20.10
C GLY A 91 18.72 9.05 -21.21
N LYS A 92 19.97 8.54 -21.08
CA LYS A 92 20.57 7.58 -22.02
C LYS A 92 19.77 6.29 -22.09
N LYS A 93 19.42 5.70 -20.94
CA LYS A 93 18.61 4.46 -20.88
C LYS A 93 17.21 4.64 -21.46
N MET A 94 16.61 5.82 -21.27
CA MET A 94 15.31 6.14 -21.85
C MET A 94 15.34 6.21 -23.39
N VAL A 95 16.39 6.80 -23.97
CA VAL A 95 16.58 6.87 -25.43
C VAL A 95 16.92 5.50 -26.00
N GLU A 96 17.87 4.79 -25.39
CA GLU A 96 18.31 3.45 -25.82
C GLU A 96 17.14 2.46 -25.88
N ASN A 97 16.27 2.47 -24.87
CA ASN A 97 15.13 1.55 -24.79
C ASN A 97 13.83 2.08 -25.44
N ASN A 98 13.88 3.23 -26.13
CA ASN A 98 12.71 3.89 -26.71
C ASN A 98 11.54 4.08 -25.73
N TRP A 99 11.82 4.37 -24.45
CA TRP A 99 10.79 4.62 -23.43
C TRP A 99 10.20 6.04 -23.53
N THR A 100 9.99 6.52 -24.75
CA THR A 100 9.39 7.82 -25.03
C THR A 100 7.97 7.63 -25.56
N THR A 101 6.99 8.14 -24.83
CA THR A 101 5.58 8.03 -25.25
C THR A 101 5.19 9.23 -26.11
N LEU A 102 4.48 8.97 -27.21
CA LEU A 102 3.95 9.99 -28.10
C LEU A 102 2.66 10.57 -27.52
N VAL A 103 2.62 11.89 -27.30
CA VAL A 103 1.44 12.63 -26.81
C VAL A 103 0.21 12.40 -27.69
N TRP A 104 0.41 12.27 -29.01
CA TRP A 104 -0.67 12.15 -29.99
C TRP A 104 -1.48 10.85 -29.87
N LYS A 105 -0.89 9.76 -29.34
CA LYS A 105 -1.58 8.46 -29.21
C LYS A 105 -2.56 8.41 -28.03
N LYS A 106 -2.39 9.26 -27.01
CA LYS A 106 -3.24 9.26 -25.80
C LYS A 106 -4.55 10.03 -26.00
N ARG A 107 -4.56 11.08 -26.84
CA ARG A 107 -5.76 11.90 -27.11
C ARG A 107 -6.85 11.21 -27.95
N GLN A 108 -6.54 10.13 -28.66
CA GLN A 108 -7.53 9.40 -29.49
C GLN A 108 -8.26 8.27 -28.77
N LYS A 109 -7.91 7.94 -27.51
CA LYS A 109 -8.61 6.90 -26.72
C LYS A 109 -9.71 7.43 -25.80
N THR A 110 -10.00 8.73 -25.86
CA THR A 110 -11.00 9.42 -25.01
C THR A 110 -12.12 10.07 -25.83
N LEU A 111 -12.34 9.62 -27.06
CA LEU A 111 -13.50 9.97 -27.89
C LEU A 111 -14.19 8.69 -28.36
#